data_AF-A0A9D9T9S1-F1
#
_entry.id   AF-A0A9D9T9S1-F1
#
_cell.length_a   1.000
_cell.length_b   1.000
_cell.length_c   1.000
_cell.angle_alpha   90.00
_cell.angle_beta   90.00
_cell.angle_gamma   90.00
#
_symmetry.space_group_name_H-M   'P 1'
#
loop_
_entity.id
_entity.type
_entity.pdbx_description
1 polymer ?
#
loop_
_entity_poly.entity_id
_entity_poly.type
_entity_poly.pdbx_seq_one_letter_code
_entity_poly.pdbx_strand_id
1 'polypeptide(L)'
;MLNRSKNALVSSVFAISLVGMATGAVAQEAAPARTPNPVIHADKAQKRADHATTRADRRQKHADVAELRADKQTGNTAEIPADKAAIKGDQQTLKADHATTKADRAKLREDRRAARAANAAKP
;
A
#
# COMPACT_ATOMS: atom_id res chain seq x y z
N MET A 1 3.39 -10.73 -71.02
CA MET A 1 3.42 -9.89 -69.80
C MET A 1 3.46 -8.43 -70.23
N LEU A 2 2.80 -7.56 -69.44
CA LEU A 2 2.46 -6.13 -69.66
C LEU A 2 1.20 -5.88 -70.51
N ASN A 3 0.13 -5.34 -69.89
CA ASN A 3 -0.19 -3.92 -70.06
C ASN A 3 -1.25 -3.40 -69.06
N ARG A 4 -1.16 -2.09 -68.78
CA ARG A 4 -1.99 -1.25 -67.91
C ARG A 4 -3.37 -0.91 -68.52
N SER A 5 -4.40 -0.78 -67.67
CA SER A 5 -5.57 0.12 -67.83
C SER A 5 -6.25 0.23 -66.44
N LYS A 6 -6.31 1.38 -65.75
CA LYS A 6 -7.08 2.62 -65.97
C LYS A 6 -8.60 2.42 -66.17
N ASN A 7 -9.33 2.79 -65.12
CA ASN A 7 -10.64 3.48 -65.08
C ASN A 7 -11.95 2.71 -65.36
N ALA A 8 -12.80 2.63 -64.33
CA ALA A 8 -14.27 2.91 -64.32
C ALA A 8 -14.78 2.63 -62.89
N LEU A 9 -15.11 3.59 -62.02
CA LEU A 9 -16.27 4.51 -62.03
C LEU A 9 -17.62 3.79 -62.18
N VAL A 10 -18.20 3.32 -61.07
CA VAL A 10 -19.67 3.22 -60.81
C VAL A 10 -19.83 3.15 -59.27
N SER A 11 -20.03 4.25 -58.55
CA SER A 11 -21.33 4.85 -58.20
C SER A 11 -22.34 3.86 -57.58
N SER A 12 -22.44 3.83 -56.25
CA SER A 12 -23.69 3.46 -55.58
C SER A 12 -23.77 4.11 -54.22
N VAL A 13 -24.34 5.31 -54.23
CA VAL A 13 -24.97 5.90 -53.05
C VAL A 13 -26.24 5.09 -52.80
N PHE A 14 -26.29 4.38 -51.67
CA PHE A 14 -27.55 3.93 -51.10
C PHE A 14 -27.65 4.48 -49.68
N ALA A 15 -28.16 5.71 -49.60
CA ALA A 15 -28.70 6.26 -48.37
C ALA A 15 -30.03 5.55 -48.09
N ILE A 16 -30.13 4.82 -46.99
CA ILE A 16 -31.42 4.51 -46.36
C ILE A 16 -31.41 5.13 -44.96
N SER A 17 -32.42 5.95 -44.76
CA SER A 17 -32.69 6.84 -43.65
C SER A 17 -32.95 6.16 -42.30
N LEU A 18 -32.51 6.86 -41.25
CA LEU A 18 -33.18 7.15 -39.97
C LEU A 18 -34.39 6.29 -39.53
N VAL A 19 -34.35 5.80 -38.28
CA VAL A 19 -35.27 6.10 -37.14
C VAL A 19 -35.28 4.92 -36.14
N GLY A 20 -35.09 5.21 -34.85
CA GLY A 20 -35.38 4.30 -33.73
C GLY A 20 -34.44 4.46 -32.54
N MET A 21 -34.50 5.59 -31.82
CA MET A 21 -35.03 5.68 -30.45
C MET A 21 -34.57 4.59 -29.47
N ALA A 22 -33.61 4.94 -28.61
CA ALA A 22 -33.74 4.84 -27.15
C ALA A 22 -32.48 5.45 -26.51
N THR A 23 -32.50 6.76 -26.28
CA THR A 23 -31.58 7.42 -25.35
C THR A 23 -31.97 7.03 -23.92
N GLY A 24 -31.64 5.80 -23.54
CA GLY A 24 -31.59 5.37 -22.15
C GLY A 24 -30.23 5.74 -21.58
N ALA A 25 -29.99 7.03 -21.36
CA ALA A 25 -28.91 7.45 -20.48
C ALA A 25 -29.32 7.01 -19.08
N VAL A 26 -28.98 5.78 -18.70
CA VAL A 26 -28.90 5.42 -17.29
C VAL A 26 -27.90 6.39 -16.70
N ALA A 27 -28.42 7.35 -15.92
CA ALA A 27 -27.62 8.12 -15.00
C ALA A 27 -27.02 7.09 -14.04
N GLN A 28 -25.85 6.58 -14.40
CA GLN A 28 -25.02 5.83 -13.50
C GLN A 28 -24.60 6.86 -12.47
N GLU A 29 -25.35 6.91 -11.37
CA GLU A 29 -25.02 7.66 -10.18
C GLU A 29 -23.61 7.26 -9.79
N ALA A 30 -22.66 8.11 -10.17
CA ALA A 30 -21.27 7.90 -9.87
C ALA A 30 -21.18 7.94 -8.36
N ALA A 31 -21.02 6.76 -7.75
CA ALA A 31 -20.74 6.63 -6.33
C ALA A 31 -19.74 7.73 -5.94
N PRO A 32 -20.02 8.56 -4.92
CA PRO A 32 -19.21 9.73 -4.64
C PRO A 32 -17.76 9.27 -4.51
N ALA A 33 -16.91 9.77 -5.41
CA ALA A 33 -15.49 9.46 -5.44
C ALA A 33 -14.97 9.69 -4.01
N ARG A 34 -14.63 8.61 -3.31
CA ARG A 34 -14.14 8.68 -1.93
C ARG A 34 -12.87 9.51 -1.96
N THR A 35 -12.98 10.78 -1.61
CA THR A 35 -11.82 11.65 -1.51
C THR A 35 -10.88 11.04 -0.47
N PRO A 36 -9.62 10.74 -0.85
CA PRO A 36 -8.67 10.15 0.07
C PRO A 36 -8.46 11.12 1.24
N ASN A 37 -8.73 10.67 2.48
CA ASN A 37 -8.53 11.51 3.66
C ASN A 37 -7.03 11.64 3.93
N PRO A 38 -6.42 12.84 3.74
CA PRO A 38 -4.97 13.02 3.79
C PRO A 38 -4.35 12.58 5.13
N VAL A 39 -5.09 12.68 6.23
CA VAL A 39 -4.67 12.21 7.56
C VAL A 39 -4.50 10.68 7.57
N ILE A 40 -5.50 9.95 7.05
CA ILE A 40 -5.44 8.48 6.96
C ILE A 40 -4.30 8.02 6.03
N HIS A 41 -3.95 8.82 5.02
CA HIS A 41 -2.82 8.54 4.13
C HIS A 41 -1.47 8.77 4.81
N ALA A 42 -1.31 9.88 5.53
CA ALA A 42 -0.13 10.18 6.31
C ALA A 42 0.13 9.09 7.37
N ASP A 43 -0.88 8.71 8.16
CA ASP A 43 -0.77 7.66 9.18
C ASP A 43 -0.37 6.30 8.59
N LYS A 44 -0.87 5.98 7.38
CA LYS A 44 -0.47 4.75 6.68
C LYS A 44 0.97 4.81 6.21
N ALA A 45 1.45 5.96 5.77
CA ALA A 45 2.84 6.14 5.34
C ALA A 45 3.78 6.05 6.54
N GLN A 46 3.46 6.72 7.65
CA GLN A 46 4.21 6.65 8.91
C GLN A 46 4.34 5.22 9.39
N LYS A 47 3.23 4.48 9.50
CA LYS A 47 3.28 3.06 9.90
C LYS A 47 4.11 2.17 8.98
N ARG A 48 4.21 2.49 7.69
CA ARG A 48 5.07 1.74 6.77
C ARG A 48 6.54 1.98 7.10
N ALA A 49 6.89 3.23 7.42
CA ALA A 49 8.22 3.58 7.89
C ALA A 49 8.54 2.87 9.21
N ASP A 50 7.65 2.93 10.20
CA ASP A 50 7.83 2.26 11.49
C ASP A 50 7.99 0.74 11.32
N HIS A 51 7.22 0.13 10.42
CA HIS A 51 7.36 -1.30 10.16
C HIS A 51 8.69 -1.63 9.45
N ALA A 52 9.25 -0.69 8.67
CA ALA A 52 10.56 -0.86 8.06
C ALA A 52 11.68 -0.79 9.11
N THR A 53 11.60 0.15 10.06
CA THR A 53 12.58 0.28 11.17
C THR A 53 12.53 -0.95 12.08
N THR A 54 11.34 -1.35 12.56
CA THR A 54 11.18 -2.56 13.38
C THR A 54 11.71 -3.82 12.67
N ARG A 55 11.61 -3.88 11.33
CA ARG A 55 12.17 -5.00 10.55
C ARG A 55 13.69 -4.95 10.49
N ALA A 56 14.28 -3.77 10.37
CA ALA A 56 15.73 -3.58 10.43
C ALA A 56 16.27 -4.00 11.81
N ASP A 57 15.66 -3.52 12.89
CA ASP A 57 16.04 -3.86 14.26
C ASP A 57 15.98 -5.36 14.53
N ARG A 58 14.92 -6.02 14.01
CA ARG A 58 14.81 -7.48 14.12
C ARG A 58 15.96 -8.19 13.39
N ARG A 59 16.38 -7.70 12.22
CA ARG A 59 17.52 -8.28 11.49
C ARG A 59 18.82 -8.09 12.27
N GLN A 60 19.03 -6.91 12.85
CA GLN A 60 20.20 -6.63 13.68
C GLN A 60 20.27 -7.59 14.86
N LYS A 61 19.19 -7.69 15.65
CA LYS A 61 19.12 -8.64 16.77
C LYS A 61 19.39 -10.09 16.35
N HIS A 62 19.01 -10.49 15.14
CA HIS A 62 19.31 -11.82 14.63
C HIS A 62 20.79 -12.01 14.31
N ALA A 63 21.47 -10.97 13.80
CA ALA A 63 22.91 -10.96 13.60
C ALA A 63 23.65 -11.06 14.95
N ASP A 64 23.29 -10.21 15.93
CA ASP A 64 23.90 -10.22 17.27
C ASP A 64 23.74 -11.59 17.96
N VAL A 65 22.57 -12.24 17.81
CA VAL A 65 22.35 -13.59 18.34
C VAL A 65 23.23 -14.64 17.64
N ALA A 66 23.51 -14.47 16.35
CA ALA A 66 24.37 -15.37 15.59
C ALA A 66 25.85 -15.21 15.99
N GLU A 67 26.30 -13.98 16.17
CA GLU A 67 27.63 -13.63 16.67
C GLU A 67 27.85 -14.20 18.08
N LEU A 68 26.92 -13.94 19.00
CA LEU A 68 26.93 -14.51 20.35
C LEU A 68 26.98 -16.05 20.36
N ARG A 69 26.41 -16.70 19.35
CA ARG A 69 26.50 -18.16 19.19
C ARG A 69 27.87 -18.59 18.69
N ALA A 70 28.46 -17.87 17.74
CA ALA A 70 29.80 -18.12 17.24
C ALA A 70 30.84 -17.95 18.36
N ASP A 71 30.77 -16.87 19.13
CA ASP A 71 31.64 -16.60 20.28
C ASP A 71 31.59 -17.70 21.34
N LYS A 72 30.39 -18.21 21.63
CA LYS A 72 30.21 -19.37 22.51
C LYS A 72 30.83 -20.64 21.97
N GLN A 73 30.82 -20.84 20.65
CA GLN A 73 31.41 -22.03 20.01
C GLN A 73 32.93 -21.96 19.95
N THR A 74 33.50 -20.77 19.71
CA THR A 74 34.94 -20.54 19.65
C THR A 74 35.59 -20.38 21.02
N GLY A 75 34.78 -20.25 22.09
CA GLY A 75 35.26 -20.04 23.45
C GLY A 75 35.63 -18.58 23.75
N ASN A 76 35.29 -17.63 22.87
CA ASN A 76 35.42 -16.22 23.14
C ASN A 76 34.34 -15.76 24.12
N THR A 77 34.64 -15.79 25.41
CA THR A 77 33.65 -15.45 26.46
C THR A 77 33.68 -14.00 26.90
N ALA A 78 34.64 -13.20 26.44
CA ALA A 78 34.84 -11.84 26.90
C ALA A 78 33.69 -10.90 26.44
N GLU A 79 33.16 -11.10 25.24
CA GLU A 79 32.17 -10.22 24.60
C GLU A 79 30.71 -10.66 24.88
N ILE A 80 30.51 -11.93 25.26
CA ILE A 80 29.20 -12.53 25.61
C ILE A 80 28.33 -11.67 26.55
N PRO A 81 28.85 -11.04 27.62
CA PRO A 81 28.04 -10.18 28.48
C PRO A 81 27.53 -8.93 27.77
N ALA A 82 28.35 -8.32 26.92
CA ALA A 82 28.00 -7.13 26.15
C ALA A 82 26.93 -7.48 25.11
N ASP A 83 27.09 -8.56 24.35
CA ASP A 83 26.10 -9.01 23.36
C ASP A 83 24.75 -9.33 24.01
N LYS A 84 24.76 -9.98 25.17
CA LYS A 84 23.54 -10.25 25.93
C LYS A 84 22.85 -8.95 26.36
N ALA A 85 23.62 -7.92 26.71
CA ALA A 85 23.07 -6.62 27.07
C ALA A 85 22.47 -5.91 25.83
N ALA A 86 23.18 -5.93 24.70
CA ALA A 86 22.69 -5.40 23.42
C ALA A 86 21.38 -6.07 22.99
N ILE A 87 21.35 -7.41 22.95
CA ILE A 87 20.14 -8.18 22.61
C ILE A 87 18.97 -7.87 23.55
N LYS A 88 19.23 -7.62 24.84
CA LYS A 88 18.18 -7.21 25.79
C LYS A 88 17.66 -5.81 25.49
N GLY A 89 18.55 -4.87 25.14
CA GLY A 89 18.19 -3.53 24.69
C GLY A 89 17.29 -3.57 23.47
N ASP A 90 17.71 -4.30 22.43
CA ASP A 90 16.91 -4.50 21.21
C ASP A 90 15.52 -5.08 21.50
N GLN A 91 15.44 -6.04 22.42
CA GLN A 91 14.15 -6.60 22.83
C GLN A 91 13.24 -5.58 23.52
N GLN A 92 13.79 -4.65 24.27
CA GLN A 92 13.01 -3.58 24.90
C GLN A 92 12.52 -2.58 23.84
N THR A 93 13.37 -2.16 22.92
CA THR A 93 13.01 -1.29 21.79
C THR A 93 11.90 -1.91 20.94
N LEU A 94 12.06 -3.17 20.52
CA LEU A 94 11.04 -3.89 19.74
C LEU A 94 9.70 -4.01 20.48
N LYS A 95 9.71 -4.11 21.82
CA LYS A 95 8.47 -4.12 22.62
C LYS A 95 7.80 -2.74 22.62
N ALA A 96 8.57 -1.67 22.75
CA ALA A 96 8.05 -0.30 22.69
C ALA A 96 7.45 -0.01 21.31
N ASP A 97 8.17 -0.32 20.22
CA ASP A 97 7.69 -0.20 18.84
C ASP A 97 6.37 -0.92 18.61
N HIS A 98 6.26 -2.14 19.14
CA HIS A 98 5.05 -2.93 19.03
C HIS A 98 3.86 -2.28 19.76
N ALA A 99 4.10 -1.67 20.94
CA ALA A 99 3.08 -0.93 21.67
C ALA A 99 2.62 0.32 20.89
N THR A 100 3.55 1.09 20.35
CA THR A 100 3.27 2.27 19.49
C THR A 100 2.46 1.88 18.26
N THR A 101 2.91 0.86 17.53
CA THR A 101 2.20 0.33 16.34
C THR A 101 0.76 -0.11 16.68
N LYS A 102 0.54 -0.65 17.88
CA LYS A 102 -0.80 -1.05 18.35
C LYS A 102 -1.67 0.19 18.60
N ALA A 103 -1.14 1.22 19.23
CA ALA A 103 -1.83 2.49 19.46
C ALA A 103 -2.19 3.18 18.13
N ASP A 104 -1.26 3.30 17.20
CA ASP A 104 -1.49 3.91 15.89
C ASP A 104 -2.56 3.17 15.09
N ARG A 105 -2.61 1.84 15.24
CA ARG A 105 -3.66 1.02 14.62
C ARG A 105 -5.03 1.31 15.22
N ALA A 106 -5.12 1.58 16.52
CA ALA A 106 -6.38 1.96 17.16
C ALA A 106 -6.84 3.34 16.67
N LYS A 107 -5.94 4.32 16.69
CA LYS A 107 -6.21 5.67 16.18
C LYS A 107 -6.68 5.69 14.72
N LEU A 108 -5.97 4.99 13.83
CA LEU A 108 -6.38 4.86 12.41
C LEU A 108 -7.77 4.23 12.22
N ARG A 109 -8.20 3.37 13.15
CA ARG A 109 -9.55 2.78 13.10
C ARG A 109 -10.60 3.82 13.50
N GLU A 110 -10.32 4.63 14.52
CA GLU A 110 -11.18 5.73 14.95
C GLU A 110 -11.29 6.80 13.86
N ASP A 111 -10.17 7.22 13.27
CA ASP A 111 -10.15 8.20 12.18
C ASP A 111 -10.96 7.70 10.97
N ARG A 112 -10.88 6.40 10.67
CA ARG A 112 -11.69 5.79 9.61
C ARG A 112 -13.19 5.78 9.95
N ARG A 113 -13.57 5.58 11.23
CA ARG A 113 -14.97 5.64 11.66
C ARG A 113 -15.49 7.07 11.56
N ALA A 114 -14.72 8.05 12.06
CA ALA A 114 -15.06 9.46 11.98
C ALA A 114 -15.21 9.93 10.52
N ALA A 115 -14.26 9.57 9.64
CA ALA A 115 -14.35 9.91 8.22
C ALA A 115 -15.58 9.30 7.53
N ARG A 116 -15.99 8.08 7.91
CA ARG A 116 -17.21 7.46 7.40
C ARG A 116 -18.47 8.18 7.88
N ALA A 117 -18.54 8.51 9.17
CA ALA A 117 -19.65 9.26 9.74
C ALA A 117 -19.78 10.65 9.10
N ALA A 118 -18.68 11.36 8.93
CA ALA A 118 -18.66 12.68 8.28
C ALA A 118 -19.11 12.62 6.81
N ASN A 119 -18.76 11.56 6.08
CA ASN A 119 -19.24 11.37 4.71
C ASN A 119 -20.72 10.98 4.64
N ALA A 120 -21.24 10.25 5.63
CA ALA A 120 -22.66 9.89 5.70
C ALA A 120 -23.57 11.06 6.12
N ALA A 121 -23.01 12.08 6.78
CA ALA A 121 -23.71 13.28 7.20
C ALA A 121 -23.69 14.42 6.17
N LYS A 122 -23.05 14.22 5.01
CA LYS A 122 -23.13 15.18 3.89
C LYS A 122 -24.51 15.03 3.22
N PRO A 123 -25.24 16.14 3.01
CA PRO A 123 -26.56 16.14 2.36
C PRO A 123 -26.48 15.71 0.90
#